data_AF-A0A6N3DRE2-F1
#
_entry.id   AF-A0A6N3DRE2-F1
#
_cell.length_a   1.000
_cell.length_b   1.000
_cell.length_c   1.000
_cell.angle_alpha   90.00
_cell.angle_beta   90.00
_cell.angle_gamma   90.00
#
_symmetry.space_group_name_H-M   'P 1'
#
loop_
_entity.id
_entity.type
_entity.pdbx_description
1 polymer ?
#
loop_
_entity_poly.entity_id
_entity_poly.type
_entity_poly.pdbx_seq_one_letter_code
_entity_poly.pdbx_strand_id
1 'polypeptide(L)'
;MISDNFFTEHMTIVIAVAIVLLLIIILLTCWKRVPADKALVITGLKKRVLTGKGGIQVPFLETSCIISLEAVSMTTDITEAPSKQGIFVDIAGTAVVKVDNNPEKVLIAVEQFCSGNADRTTQNIKTVVEQILEGKLRGIVSTLTVEQINEDRVAFENSIEDSITRELDNMGLRLLSYTVLKIATQGGYLENRAIPQIAQSKADADIASAERARDTEVKTAAAVREGQKAKLEAEAEIAQSDRDKTIRMEQYRAEQDKIKANADVSYKLQEIENNKIVADRNVELAKKEAQVVEEQLVASVKKPADAKKYETEVQAEANKIKSIKEAEARAQALKIEAQARADAKLLEAKAEAEAIRAQGEAEAEALKAKGIAEAEAKDRLAEAMEKYGEAAMMSMVVERLPEIMAQIAKPMEQIDKITVIDNGSGDGGSKVSKIVSDVAANGFEVLKDLTGADLGEVVRTIANKNSNNKPKTK
;
A
#
# COMPACT_ATOMS: atom_id res chain seq x y z
N MET A 1 96.87 1.68 -101.76
CA MET A 1 95.73 2.01 -102.64
C MET A 1 94.43 1.25 -102.35
N ILE A 2 94.42 0.15 -101.57
CA ILE A 2 93.16 -0.55 -101.20
C ILE A 2 92.61 -0.09 -99.83
N SER A 3 93.44 0.52 -98.97
CA SER A 3 93.04 0.98 -97.63
C SER A 3 92.23 2.29 -97.62
N ASP A 4 92.44 3.19 -98.59
CA ASP A 4 91.81 4.53 -98.57
C ASP A 4 90.36 4.52 -99.08
N ASN A 5 90.02 3.62 -100.00
CA ASN A 5 88.64 3.47 -100.48
C ASN A 5 87.74 2.82 -99.43
N PHE A 6 88.27 1.90 -98.61
CA PHE A 6 87.53 1.25 -97.54
C PHE A 6 87.13 2.26 -96.44
N PHE A 7 88.06 3.13 -96.03
CA PHE A 7 87.78 4.16 -95.02
C PHE A 7 86.80 5.23 -95.50
N THR A 8 86.88 5.64 -96.77
CA THR A 8 85.99 6.68 -97.33
C THR A 8 84.57 6.16 -97.59
N GLU A 9 84.40 4.91 -98.06
CA GLU A 9 83.08 4.29 -98.18
C GLU A 9 82.43 4.07 -96.81
N HIS A 10 83.19 3.59 -95.81
CA HIS A 10 82.63 3.45 -94.46
C HIS A 10 82.29 4.80 -93.81
N MET A 11 83.08 5.84 -94.05
CA MET A 11 82.80 7.18 -93.51
C MET A 11 81.54 7.80 -94.13
N THR A 12 81.29 7.61 -95.43
CA THR A 12 80.04 8.09 -96.06
C THR A 12 78.80 7.34 -95.57
N ILE A 13 78.90 6.02 -95.36
CA ILE A 13 77.83 5.21 -94.75
C ILE A 13 77.56 5.66 -93.32
N VAL A 14 78.61 5.91 -92.52
CA VAL A 14 78.46 6.39 -91.13
C VAL A 14 77.80 7.77 -91.09
N ILE A 15 78.17 8.69 -91.97
CA ILE A 15 77.54 10.01 -92.07
C ILE A 15 76.07 9.89 -92.51
N ALA A 16 75.77 9.06 -93.49
CA ALA A 16 74.40 8.82 -93.94
C ALA A 16 73.52 8.23 -92.81
N VAL A 17 74.05 7.24 -92.07
CA VAL A 17 73.38 6.66 -90.91
C VAL A 17 73.20 7.68 -89.79
N ALA A 18 74.18 8.55 -89.53
CA ALA A 18 74.08 9.61 -88.53
C ALA A 18 73.01 10.66 -88.90
N ILE A 19 72.89 11.04 -90.18
CA ILE A 19 71.85 11.96 -90.65
C ILE A 19 70.46 11.32 -90.50
N VAL A 20 70.32 10.04 -90.85
CA VAL A 20 69.06 9.30 -90.69
C VAL A 20 68.68 9.19 -89.21
N LEU A 21 69.62 8.86 -88.33
CA LEU A 21 69.39 8.84 -86.87
C LEU A 21 68.99 10.22 -86.34
N LEU A 22 69.65 11.29 -86.81
CA LEU A 22 69.32 12.65 -86.43
C LEU A 22 67.91 13.06 -86.90
N LEU A 23 67.52 12.68 -88.11
CA LEU A 23 66.16 12.89 -88.62
C LEU A 23 65.12 12.09 -87.80
N ILE A 24 65.42 10.84 -87.43
CA ILE A 24 64.56 10.02 -86.57
C ILE A 24 64.43 10.65 -85.17
N ILE A 25 65.52 11.15 -84.59
CA ILE A 25 65.50 11.84 -83.29
C ILE A 25 64.66 13.12 -83.38
N ILE A 26 64.80 13.90 -84.46
CA ILE A 26 63.97 15.09 -84.69
C ILE A 26 62.50 14.71 -84.82
N LEU A 27 62.17 13.65 -85.56
CA LEU A 27 60.80 13.18 -85.74
C LEU A 27 60.19 12.67 -84.44
N LEU A 28 60.94 11.92 -83.64
CA LEU A 28 60.51 11.43 -82.32
C LEU A 28 60.36 12.58 -81.31
N THR A 29 61.25 13.57 -81.33
CA THR A 29 61.15 14.75 -80.45
C THR A 29 60.03 15.70 -80.87
N CYS A 30 59.67 15.72 -82.16
CA CYS A 30 58.53 16.49 -82.63
C CYS A 30 57.19 15.81 -82.27
N TRP A 31 57.13 14.50 -82.11
CA TRP A 31 55.87 13.82 -81.80
C TRP A 31 55.51 13.94 -80.31
N LYS A 32 54.48 14.73 -79.99
CA LYS A 32 53.91 14.78 -78.64
C LYS A 32 52.55 14.10 -78.60
N ARG A 33 52.38 13.21 -77.62
CA ARG A 33 51.11 12.53 -77.33
C ARG A 33 50.44 13.17 -76.12
N VAL A 34 49.14 13.43 -76.25
CA VAL A 34 48.32 14.02 -75.19
C VAL A 34 47.26 13.01 -74.76
N PRO A 35 47.15 12.70 -73.46
CA PRO A 35 46.05 11.88 -72.97
C PRO A 35 44.72 12.65 -73.00
N ALA A 36 43.58 11.95 -72.92
CA ALA A 36 42.25 12.53 -73.21
C ALA A 36 41.75 13.53 -72.15
N ASP A 37 42.31 13.47 -70.95
CA ASP A 37 42.10 14.36 -69.80
C ASP A 37 42.81 15.72 -69.96
N LYS A 38 43.69 15.88 -70.95
CA LYS A 38 44.52 17.06 -71.15
C LYS A 38 44.37 17.64 -72.55
N ALA A 39 44.50 18.96 -72.65
CA ALA A 39 44.65 19.65 -73.92
C ALA A 39 46.08 20.19 -74.05
N LEU A 40 46.71 19.93 -75.19
CA LEU A 40 47.97 20.55 -75.57
C LEU A 40 47.67 21.66 -76.57
N VAL A 41 47.94 22.89 -76.17
CA VAL A 41 47.87 24.05 -77.04
C VAL A 41 49.27 24.34 -77.55
N ILE A 42 49.43 24.37 -78.87
CA ILE A 42 50.69 24.70 -79.53
C ILE A 42 50.55 26.08 -80.16
N THR A 43 51.47 26.98 -79.81
CA THR A 43 51.55 28.37 -80.28
C THR A 43 52.89 28.63 -80.96
N GLY A 44 52.97 29.63 -81.84
CA GLY A 44 54.15 29.89 -82.68
C GLY A 44 53.72 30.10 -84.13
N LEU A 45 54.14 29.21 -85.03
CA LEU A 45 53.81 29.26 -86.47
C LEU A 45 52.30 29.20 -86.76
N LYS A 46 51.57 28.32 -86.06
CA LYS A 46 50.11 28.17 -86.16
C LYS A 46 49.55 27.85 -84.79
N LYS A 47 48.45 28.50 -84.40
CA LYS A 47 47.69 28.14 -83.20
C LYS A 47 46.95 26.83 -83.47
N ARG A 48 47.22 25.79 -82.70
CA ARG A 48 46.49 24.52 -82.78
C ARG A 48 46.26 23.92 -81.39
N VAL A 49 45.07 23.35 -81.22
CA VAL A 49 44.66 22.66 -79.99
C VAL A 49 44.58 21.17 -80.28
N LEU A 50 45.23 20.36 -79.46
CA LEU A 50 45.22 18.90 -79.54
C LEU A 50 44.58 18.35 -78.27
N THR A 51 43.41 17.72 -78.41
CA THR A 51 42.71 17.03 -77.32
C THR A 51 42.62 15.54 -77.65
N GLY A 52 43.12 14.68 -76.74
CA GLY A 52 43.08 13.22 -76.89
C GLY A 52 43.76 12.65 -78.14
N LYS A 53 44.61 13.44 -78.82
CA LYS A 53 45.29 13.06 -80.06
C LYS A 53 46.77 13.42 -79.98
N GLY A 54 47.59 12.70 -80.73
CA GLY A 54 48.99 13.06 -80.95
C GLY A 54 49.11 14.17 -81.99
N GLY A 55 50.13 15.00 -81.86
CA GLY A 55 50.46 15.99 -82.86
C GLY A 55 51.96 16.27 -82.88
N ILE A 56 52.40 16.81 -84.01
CA ILE A 56 53.78 17.22 -84.23
C ILE A 56 53.94 18.61 -83.57
N GLN A 57 54.99 18.86 -82.79
CA GLN A 57 55.43 20.16 -82.26
C GLN A 57 56.88 20.38 -82.70
N VAL A 58 57.17 21.48 -83.37
CA VAL A 58 58.53 21.83 -83.80
C VAL A 58 59.27 22.51 -82.63
N PRO A 59 60.29 21.88 -82.00
CA PRO A 59 60.86 22.28 -80.70
C PRO A 59 61.62 23.62 -80.67
N PHE A 60 61.66 24.36 -81.78
CA PHE A 60 62.30 25.68 -81.88
C PHE A 60 61.36 26.80 -82.36
N LEU A 61 60.38 26.46 -83.20
CA LEU A 61 59.45 27.43 -83.79
C LEU A 61 58.10 27.48 -83.06
N GLU A 62 57.85 26.53 -82.15
CA GLU A 62 56.56 26.34 -81.51
C GLU A 62 56.71 26.03 -80.01
N THR A 63 55.96 26.76 -79.19
CA THR A 63 55.82 26.51 -77.75
C THR A 63 54.56 25.68 -77.51
N SER A 64 54.58 24.83 -76.50
CA SER A 64 53.40 24.08 -76.10
C SER A 64 53.06 24.28 -74.63
N CYS A 65 51.77 24.39 -74.36
CA CYS A 65 51.22 24.43 -73.02
C CYS A 65 50.22 23.28 -72.84
N ILE A 66 50.29 22.62 -71.70
CA ILE A 66 49.34 21.58 -71.31
C ILE A 66 48.40 22.17 -70.26
N ILE A 67 47.10 22.05 -70.50
CA ILE A 67 46.04 22.39 -69.54
C ILE A 67 45.20 21.14 -69.25
N SER A 68 44.78 20.97 -68.00
CA SER A 68 43.85 19.89 -67.62
C SER A 68 42.43 20.25 -68.06
N LEU A 69 41.72 19.30 -68.66
CA LEU A 69 40.30 19.38 -68.98
C LEU A 69 39.42 18.76 -67.89
N GLU A 70 40.03 18.28 -66.80
CA GLU A 70 39.32 17.70 -65.67
C GLU A 70 38.46 18.75 -64.95
N ALA A 71 37.39 18.27 -64.32
CA ALA A 71 36.57 19.11 -63.47
C ALA A 71 37.31 19.41 -62.17
N VAL A 72 37.31 20.68 -61.79
CA VAL A 72 37.92 21.21 -60.59
C VAL A 72 36.82 21.68 -59.65
N SER A 73 36.74 21.07 -58.47
CA SER A 73 35.87 21.52 -57.40
C SER A 73 36.58 22.58 -56.55
N MET A 74 35.85 23.63 -56.18
CA MET A 74 36.29 24.64 -55.24
C MET A 74 35.16 25.00 -54.28
N THR A 75 35.53 25.27 -53.04
CA THR A 75 34.61 25.74 -52.00
C THR A 75 34.75 27.25 -51.90
N THR A 76 33.63 27.95 -52.01
CA THR A 76 33.58 29.40 -51.83
C THR A 76 32.94 29.67 -50.48
N ASP A 77 33.64 30.39 -49.62
CA ASP A 77 33.14 30.81 -48.31
C ASP A 77 33.17 32.34 -48.26
N ILE A 78 31.99 32.94 -48.18
CA ILE A 78 31.86 34.39 -48.14
C ILE A 78 31.39 34.75 -46.74
N THR A 79 32.22 35.50 -46.06
CA THR A 79 31.90 36.09 -44.78
C THR A 79 31.38 37.52 -44.95
N GLU A 80 30.45 37.90 -44.08
CA GLU A 80 29.94 39.26 -43.91
C GLU A 80 29.42 39.91 -45.22
N ALA A 81 28.67 39.16 -46.04
CA ALA A 81 28.02 39.73 -47.22
C ALA A 81 26.74 40.48 -46.82
N PRO A 82 26.62 41.80 -47.09
CA PRO A 82 25.40 42.53 -46.78
C PRO A 82 24.27 42.12 -47.72
N SER A 83 23.14 41.69 -47.16
CA SER A 83 21.89 41.49 -47.91
C SER A 83 21.22 42.83 -48.25
N LYS A 84 20.14 42.80 -49.04
CA LYS A 84 19.33 43.98 -49.37
C LYS A 84 18.81 44.74 -48.14
N GLN A 85 18.61 44.04 -47.02
CA GLN A 85 18.13 44.61 -45.75
C GLN A 85 19.29 45.14 -44.86
N GLY A 86 20.54 44.98 -45.28
CA GLY A 86 21.72 45.32 -44.47
C GLY A 86 22.08 44.29 -43.41
N ILE A 87 21.45 43.10 -43.44
CA ILE A 87 21.82 41.98 -42.57
C ILE A 87 22.99 41.25 -43.21
N PHE A 88 24.07 41.05 -42.46
CA PHE A 88 25.23 40.30 -42.90
C PHE A 88 24.94 38.80 -42.91
N VAL A 89 25.23 38.18 -44.05
CA VAL A 89 25.00 36.76 -44.33
C VAL A 89 26.33 36.11 -44.66
N ASP A 90 26.56 34.95 -44.06
CA ASP A 90 27.69 34.08 -44.40
C ASP A 90 27.16 32.94 -45.26
N ILE A 91 27.78 32.75 -46.43
CA ILE A 91 27.34 31.74 -47.40
C ILE A 91 28.54 30.87 -47.77
N ALA A 92 28.38 29.57 -47.57
CA ALA A 92 29.29 28.56 -48.06
C ALA A 92 28.65 27.81 -49.23
N GLY A 93 29.38 27.67 -50.33
CA GLY A 93 28.96 26.94 -51.51
C GLY A 93 30.09 26.14 -52.13
N THR A 94 29.75 25.17 -52.97
CA THR A 94 30.72 24.44 -53.79
C THR A 94 30.39 24.65 -55.26
N ALA A 95 31.40 25.07 -56.01
CA ALA A 95 31.32 25.19 -57.46
C ALA A 95 32.19 24.10 -58.11
N VAL A 96 31.67 23.52 -59.18
CA VAL A 96 32.43 22.60 -60.02
C VAL A 96 32.59 23.24 -61.38
N VAL A 97 33.83 23.53 -61.77
CA VAL A 97 34.15 24.16 -63.05
C VAL A 97 35.08 23.27 -63.86
N LYS A 98 35.03 23.38 -65.18
CA LYS A 98 36.01 22.75 -66.07
C LYS A 98 36.34 23.68 -67.23
N VAL A 99 37.47 23.43 -67.89
CA VAL A 99 37.76 24.09 -69.18
C VAL A 99 36.80 23.52 -70.24
N ASP A 100 36.19 24.38 -71.06
CA ASP A 100 35.32 23.91 -72.14
C ASP A 100 36.17 23.17 -73.20
N ASN A 101 35.62 22.10 -73.78
CA ASN A 101 36.32 21.28 -74.77
C ASN A 101 36.28 21.87 -76.19
N ASN A 102 35.61 23.00 -76.40
CA ASN A 102 35.68 23.72 -77.66
C ASN A 102 37.10 24.28 -77.87
N PRO A 103 37.77 24.02 -79.02
CA PRO A 103 39.13 24.50 -79.29
C PRO A 103 39.30 26.02 -79.11
N GLU A 104 38.28 26.82 -79.43
CA GLU A 104 38.33 28.28 -79.23
C GLU A 104 38.39 28.66 -77.75
N LYS A 105 37.59 27.99 -76.91
CA LYS A 105 37.54 28.23 -75.47
C LYS A 105 38.81 27.74 -74.76
N VAL A 106 39.36 26.61 -75.19
CA VAL A 106 40.66 26.10 -74.70
C VAL A 106 41.79 27.10 -74.98
N LEU A 107 41.79 27.75 -76.15
CA LEU A 107 42.78 28.79 -76.47
C LEU A 107 42.68 29.98 -75.50
N ILE A 108 41.46 30.48 -75.25
CA ILE A 108 41.23 31.59 -74.31
C ILE A 108 41.71 31.22 -72.90
N ALA A 109 41.37 30.02 -72.43
CA ALA A 109 41.78 29.54 -71.11
C ALA A 109 43.32 29.41 -71.00
N VAL A 110 43.99 28.95 -72.05
CA VAL A 110 45.46 28.87 -72.08
C VAL A 110 46.10 30.26 -72.10
N GLU A 111 45.53 31.22 -72.83
CA GLU A 111 46.05 32.60 -72.86
C GLU A 111 45.97 33.28 -71.48
N GLN A 112 44.99 32.94 -70.65
CA GLN A 112 44.79 33.56 -69.33
C GLN A 112 45.49 32.81 -68.18
N PHE A 113 45.47 31.47 -68.17
CA PHE A 113 45.87 30.68 -67.00
C PHE A 113 47.17 29.90 -67.17
N CYS A 114 47.62 29.68 -68.41
CA CYS A 114 48.79 28.85 -68.65
C CYS A 114 50.04 29.48 -68.05
N SER A 115 50.64 28.74 -67.11
CA SER A 115 51.91 29.13 -66.48
C SER A 115 53.02 28.10 -66.75
N GLY A 116 52.89 27.29 -67.81
CA GLY A 116 53.85 26.26 -68.21
C GLY A 116 53.75 24.94 -67.43
N ASN A 117 53.30 24.95 -66.18
CA ASN A 117 53.05 23.76 -65.37
C ASN A 117 51.54 23.50 -65.22
N ALA A 118 51.11 22.26 -65.40
CA ALA A 118 49.70 21.88 -65.31
C ALA A 118 49.12 22.12 -63.91
N ASP A 119 49.82 21.70 -62.84
CA ASP A 119 49.33 21.86 -61.46
C ASP A 119 49.22 23.33 -61.06
N ARG A 120 50.22 24.15 -61.43
CA ARG A 120 50.20 25.59 -61.17
C ARG A 120 49.09 26.29 -61.95
N THR A 121 48.81 25.83 -63.17
CA THR A 121 47.69 26.33 -63.98
C THR A 121 46.35 26.01 -63.31
N THR A 122 46.16 24.80 -62.80
CA THR A 122 44.94 24.43 -62.04
C THR A 122 44.78 25.27 -60.76
N GLN A 123 45.85 25.52 -60.02
CA GLN A 123 45.80 26.38 -58.83
C GLN A 123 45.47 27.84 -59.19
N ASN A 124 46.05 28.38 -60.25
CA ASN A 124 45.72 29.71 -60.73
C ASN A 124 44.24 29.82 -61.14
N ILE A 125 43.70 28.80 -61.83
CA ILE A 125 42.28 28.74 -62.17
C ILE A 125 41.43 28.75 -60.90
N LYS A 126 41.77 27.94 -59.88
CA LYS A 126 41.05 27.93 -58.60
C LYS A 126 41.02 29.32 -57.97
N THR A 127 42.18 29.95 -57.79
CA THR A 127 42.26 31.27 -57.14
C THR A 127 41.48 32.35 -57.90
N VAL A 128 41.58 32.40 -59.22
CA VAL A 128 40.86 33.41 -60.02
C VAL A 128 39.36 33.16 -60.02
N VAL A 129 38.94 31.90 -60.18
CA VAL A 129 37.52 31.55 -60.15
C VAL A 129 36.92 31.77 -58.77
N GLU A 130 37.61 31.41 -57.69
CA GLU A 130 37.20 31.70 -56.31
C GLU A 130 36.92 33.20 -56.11
N GLN A 131 37.84 34.07 -56.52
CA GLN A 131 37.65 35.53 -56.44
C GLN A 131 36.44 36.04 -57.23
N ILE A 132 36.20 35.48 -58.42
CA ILE A 132 35.04 35.84 -59.24
C ILE A 132 33.75 35.36 -58.59
N LEU A 133 33.73 34.12 -58.10
CA LEU A 133 32.60 33.55 -57.39
C LEU A 133 32.26 34.41 -56.17
N GLU A 134 33.24 34.76 -55.34
CA GLU A 134 33.07 35.63 -54.17
C GLU A 134 32.47 36.98 -54.56
N GLY A 135 33.00 37.63 -55.60
CA GLY A 135 32.52 38.91 -56.09
C GLY A 135 31.07 38.86 -56.62
N LYS A 136 30.76 37.87 -57.46
CA LYS A 136 29.41 37.71 -58.03
C LYS A 136 28.39 37.33 -56.97
N LEU A 137 28.72 36.39 -56.09
CA LEU A 137 27.87 35.98 -54.98
C LEU A 137 27.58 37.15 -54.05
N ARG A 138 28.60 37.92 -53.64
CA ARG A 138 28.42 39.13 -52.82
C ARG A 138 27.51 40.14 -53.52
N GLY A 139 27.67 40.31 -54.83
CA GLY A 139 26.79 41.15 -55.66
C GLY A 139 25.33 40.68 -55.63
N ILE A 140 25.07 39.39 -55.85
CA ILE A 140 23.71 38.83 -55.87
C ILE A 140 23.07 38.89 -54.49
N VAL A 141 23.80 38.53 -53.43
CA VAL A 141 23.32 38.59 -52.04
C VAL A 141 22.87 40.01 -51.68
N SER A 142 23.57 41.04 -52.15
CA SER A 142 23.18 42.44 -51.92
C SER A 142 21.83 42.83 -52.52
N THR A 143 21.33 42.07 -53.51
CA THR A 143 20.05 42.33 -54.18
C THR A 143 18.87 41.58 -53.56
N LEU A 144 19.14 40.54 -52.76
CA LEU A 144 18.12 39.67 -52.18
C LEU A 144 17.99 39.90 -50.66
N THR A 145 16.81 39.61 -50.13
CA THR A 145 16.62 39.55 -48.68
C THR A 145 17.06 38.20 -48.13
N VAL A 146 17.35 38.12 -46.83
CA VAL A 146 17.78 36.86 -46.20
C VAL A 146 16.71 35.77 -46.37
N GLU A 147 15.44 36.15 -46.30
CA GLU A 147 14.31 35.22 -46.50
C GLU A 147 14.28 34.66 -47.91
N GLN A 148 14.48 35.49 -48.94
CA GLN A 148 14.48 35.04 -50.33
C GLN A 148 15.59 34.02 -50.59
N ILE A 149 16.76 34.22 -49.99
CA ILE A 149 17.90 33.28 -50.12
C ILE A 149 17.56 31.93 -49.45
N ASN A 150 16.82 31.93 -48.34
CA ASN A 150 16.50 30.71 -47.59
C ASN A 150 15.23 29.98 -48.07
N GLU A 151 14.18 30.72 -48.42
CA GLU A 151 12.88 30.18 -48.85
C GLU A 151 12.94 29.63 -50.29
N ASP A 152 13.62 30.32 -51.20
CA ASP A 152 13.65 29.97 -52.63
C ASP A 152 15.08 29.72 -53.13
N ARG A 153 15.72 28.70 -52.53
CA ARG A 153 17.13 28.36 -52.78
C ARG A 153 17.43 28.06 -54.25
N VAL A 154 16.49 27.43 -54.95
CA VAL A 154 16.66 27.08 -56.37
C VAL A 154 16.71 28.34 -57.24
N ALA A 155 15.86 29.34 -56.94
CA ALA A 155 15.86 30.60 -57.67
C ALA A 155 17.18 31.39 -57.44
N PHE A 156 17.70 31.33 -56.22
CA PHE A 156 19.01 31.89 -55.88
C PHE A 156 20.15 31.19 -56.62
N GLU A 157 20.18 29.86 -56.61
CA GLU A 157 21.19 29.05 -57.33
C GLU A 157 21.18 29.32 -58.84
N ASN A 158 19.99 29.41 -59.46
CA ASN A 158 19.87 29.76 -60.87
C ASN A 158 20.40 31.17 -61.18
N SER A 159 20.13 32.14 -60.30
CA SER A 159 20.63 33.51 -60.46
C SER A 159 22.17 33.58 -60.39
N ILE A 160 22.74 32.74 -59.52
CA ILE A 160 24.19 32.56 -59.37
C ILE A 160 24.76 31.92 -60.64
N GLU A 161 24.18 30.81 -61.08
CA GLU A 161 24.60 30.09 -62.28
C GLU A 161 24.58 30.98 -63.52
N ASP A 162 23.50 31.74 -63.75
CA ASP A 162 23.38 32.65 -64.89
C ASP A 162 24.43 33.76 -64.87
N SER A 163 24.69 34.34 -63.69
CA SER A 163 25.66 35.44 -63.57
C SER A 163 27.10 34.96 -63.69
N ILE A 164 27.42 33.76 -63.21
CA ILE A 164 28.77 33.20 -63.25
C ILE A 164 29.06 32.58 -64.60
N THR A 165 28.09 31.91 -65.22
CA THR A 165 28.27 31.25 -66.52
C THR A 165 28.77 32.24 -67.58
N ARG A 166 28.22 33.46 -67.63
CA ARG A 166 28.66 34.50 -68.57
C ARG A 166 30.10 34.93 -68.33
N GLU A 167 30.52 35.05 -67.07
CA GLU A 167 31.86 35.50 -66.71
C GLU A 167 32.91 34.40 -66.98
N LEU A 168 32.59 33.16 -66.61
CA LEU A 168 33.46 32.00 -66.85
C LEU A 168 33.60 31.70 -68.35
N ASP A 169 32.52 31.84 -69.13
CA ASP A 169 32.53 31.59 -70.57
C ASP A 169 33.48 32.54 -71.32
N ASN A 170 33.62 33.78 -70.85
CA ASN A 170 34.60 34.75 -71.37
C ASN A 170 36.06 34.37 -71.08
N MET A 171 36.29 33.48 -70.10
CA MET A 171 37.60 32.95 -69.73
C MET A 171 37.86 31.54 -70.29
N GLY A 172 36.94 31.00 -71.09
CA GLY A 172 37.04 29.64 -71.62
C GLY A 172 36.71 28.54 -70.60
N LEU A 173 36.10 28.90 -69.47
CA LEU A 173 35.69 27.99 -68.41
C LEU A 173 34.18 27.76 -68.48
N ARG A 174 33.75 26.58 -68.10
CA ARG A 174 32.34 26.18 -68.01
C ARG A 174 32.00 25.79 -66.58
N LEU A 175 30.96 26.40 -66.03
CA LEU A 175 30.33 25.96 -64.80
C LEU A 175 29.56 24.66 -65.08
N LEU A 176 29.81 23.62 -64.29
CA LEU A 176 29.05 22.37 -64.35
C LEU A 176 27.89 22.38 -63.37
N SER A 177 28.14 22.85 -62.16
CA SER A 177 27.13 23.02 -61.13
C SER A 177 27.63 23.98 -60.06
N TYR A 178 26.68 24.63 -59.40
CA TYR A 178 26.89 25.37 -58.17
C TYR A 178 25.87 24.90 -57.14
N THR A 179 26.31 24.65 -55.91
CA THR A 179 25.41 24.21 -54.83
C THR A 179 25.73 24.99 -53.56
N VAL A 180 24.70 25.56 -52.93
CA VAL A 180 24.82 26.25 -51.64
C VAL A 180 24.85 25.20 -50.52
N LEU A 181 25.94 25.14 -49.76
CA LEU A 181 26.09 24.23 -48.63
C LEU A 181 25.42 24.76 -47.37
N LYS A 182 25.68 26.02 -47.02
CA LYS A 182 25.22 26.62 -45.76
C LYS A 182 24.99 28.11 -45.92
N ILE A 183 23.96 28.59 -45.23
CA ILE A 183 23.67 30.01 -45.05
C ILE A 183 23.60 30.24 -43.55
N ALA A 184 24.36 31.20 -43.05
CA ALA A 184 24.29 31.68 -41.68
C ALA A 184 24.09 33.20 -41.67
N THR A 185 23.54 33.72 -40.58
CA THR A 185 23.34 35.17 -40.43
C THR A 185 24.03 35.67 -39.17
N GLN A 186 24.63 36.85 -39.26
CA GLN A 186 25.23 37.48 -38.09
C GLN A 186 24.13 37.83 -37.07
N GLY A 187 24.38 37.53 -35.79
CA GLY A 187 23.42 37.78 -34.72
C GLY A 187 22.22 36.82 -34.69
N GLY A 188 22.26 35.75 -35.50
CA GLY A 188 21.25 34.69 -35.48
C GLY A 188 19.85 35.15 -35.90
N TYR A 189 19.75 36.03 -36.90
CA TYR A 189 18.47 36.59 -37.34
C TYR A 189 17.46 35.52 -37.76
N LEU A 190 17.90 34.54 -38.56
CA LEU A 190 17.06 33.43 -39.01
C LEU A 190 16.60 32.55 -37.82
N GLU A 191 17.52 32.27 -36.90
CA GLU A 191 17.25 31.49 -35.70
C GLU A 191 16.24 32.20 -34.80
N ASN A 192 16.45 33.50 -34.53
CA ASN A 192 15.55 34.31 -33.70
C ASN A 192 14.16 34.45 -34.32
N ARG A 193 14.05 34.52 -35.64
CA ARG A 193 12.77 34.52 -36.36
C ARG A 193 12.04 33.18 -36.27
N ALA A 194 12.77 32.07 -36.22
CA ALA A 194 12.18 30.75 -36.07
C ALA A 194 11.61 30.51 -34.66
N ILE A 195 12.15 31.17 -33.61
CA ILE A 195 11.70 31.02 -32.20
C ILE A 195 10.18 31.15 -32.04
N PRO A 196 9.51 32.26 -32.44
CA PRO A 196 8.06 32.40 -32.26
C PRO A 196 7.27 31.36 -33.06
N GLN A 197 7.73 31.00 -34.25
CA GLN A 197 7.07 30.02 -35.12
C GLN A 197 7.14 28.60 -34.53
N ILE A 198 8.30 28.23 -33.99
CA ILE A 198 8.51 26.98 -33.25
C ILE A 198 7.67 26.96 -31.99
N ALA A 199 7.62 28.06 -31.24
CA ALA A 199 6.81 28.17 -30.03
C ALA A 199 5.30 28.03 -30.33
N GLN A 200 4.82 28.66 -31.41
CA GLN A 200 3.43 28.54 -31.85
C GLN A 200 3.12 27.12 -32.32
N SER A 201 3.95 26.54 -33.19
CA SER A 201 3.76 25.15 -33.65
C SER A 201 3.78 24.16 -32.50
N LYS A 202 4.60 24.40 -31.47
CA LYS A 202 4.63 23.60 -30.24
C LYS A 202 3.37 23.77 -29.40
N ALA A 203 2.91 25.01 -29.20
CA ALA A 203 1.66 25.29 -28.50
C ALA A 203 0.47 24.62 -29.20
N ASP A 204 0.39 24.71 -30.53
CA ASP A 204 -0.65 24.07 -31.33
C ASP A 204 -0.58 22.54 -31.22
N ALA A 205 0.62 21.97 -31.24
CA ALA A 205 0.83 20.54 -31.04
C ALA A 205 0.42 20.09 -29.62
N ASP A 206 0.75 20.89 -28.60
CA ASP A 206 0.39 20.64 -27.20
C ASP A 206 -1.14 20.70 -27.01
N ILE A 207 -1.81 21.71 -27.58
CA ILE A 207 -3.28 21.83 -27.58
C ILE A 207 -3.90 20.62 -28.27
N ALA A 208 -3.45 20.27 -29.47
CA ALA A 208 -3.96 19.11 -30.20
C ALA A 208 -3.73 17.80 -29.43
N SER A 209 -2.63 17.67 -28.69
CA SER A 209 -2.37 16.50 -27.83
C SER A 209 -3.32 16.44 -26.63
N ALA A 210 -3.56 17.58 -25.97
CA ALA A 210 -4.45 17.69 -24.82
C ALA A 210 -5.91 17.43 -25.20
N GLU A 211 -6.36 17.93 -26.36
CA GLU A 211 -7.69 17.65 -26.89
C GLU A 211 -7.87 16.17 -27.21
N ARG A 212 -6.90 15.53 -27.89
CA ARG A 212 -6.94 14.08 -28.16
C ARG A 212 -6.96 13.27 -26.87
N ALA A 213 -6.19 13.67 -25.85
CA ALA A 213 -6.17 12.99 -24.55
C ALA A 213 -7.53 13.10 -23.84
N ARG A 214 -8.08 14.32 -23.77
CA ARG A 214 -9.42 14.58 -23.20
C ARG A 214 -10.49 13.76 -23.92
N ASP A 215 -10.50 13.77 -25.25
CA ASP A 215 -11.50 13.06 -26.03
C ASP A 215 -11.39 11.54 -25.85
N THR A 216 -10.15 11.02 -25.73
CA THR A 216 -9.90 9.61 -25.41
C THR A 216 -10.40 9.26 -24.02
N GLU A 217 -10.14 10.10 -23.01
CA GLU A 217 -10.60 9.91 -21.64
C GLU A 217 -12.12 9.95 -21.55
N VAL A 218 -12.78 10.91 -22.21
CA VAL A 218 -14.24 11.01 -22.27
C VAL A 218 -14.87 9.76 -22.88
N LYS A 219 -14.33 9.27 -24.01
CA LYS A 219 -14.82 8.04 -24.65
C LYS A 219 -14.59 6.81 -23.77
N THR A 220 -13.43 6.72 -23.13
CA THR A 220 -13.10 5.62 -22.21
C THR A 220 -14.03 5.63 -21.00
N ALA A 221 -14.22 6.79 -20.37
CA ALA A 221 -15.12 6.95 -19.22
C ALA A 221 -16.59 6.69 -19.59
N ALA A 222 -17.02 7.02 -20.82
CA ALA A 222 -18.34 6.65 -21.32
C ALA A 222 -18.47 5.13 -21.50
N ALA A 223 -17.52 4.49 -22.16
CA ALA A 223 -17.51 3.04 -22.37
C ALA A 223 -17.46 2.26 -21.03
N VAL A 224 -16.68 2.73 -20.06
CA VAL A 224 -16.63 2.14 -18.71
C VAL A 224 -17.96 2.31 -17.99
N ARG A 225 -18.57 3.50 -18.02
CA ARG A 225 -19.89 3.73 -17.41
C ARG A 225 -20.97 2.85 -18.03
N GLU A 226 -20.98 2.72 -19.35
CA GLU A 226 -21.91 1.85 -20.06
C GLU A 226 -21.69 0.38 -19.71
N GLY A 227 -20.44 -0.08 -19.70
CA GLY A 227 -20.09 -1.45 -19.29
C GLY A 227 -20.43 -1.74 -17.82
N GLN A 228 -20.23 -0.78 -16.92
CA GLN A 228 -20.63 -0.91 -15.51
C GLN A 228 -22.14 -0.93 -15.35
N LYS A 229 -22.88 -0.09 -16.08
CA LYS A 229 -24.35 -0.10 -16.07
C LYS A 229 -24.89 -1.44 -16.52
N ALA A 230 -24.38 -1.99 -17.62
CA ALA A 230 -24.77 -3.31 -18.11
C ALA A 230 -24.46 -4.43 -17.10
N LYS A 231 -23.31 -4.37 -16.40
CA LYS A 231 -22.98 -5.32 -15.33
C LYS A 231 -23.94 -5.23 -14.15
N LEU A 232 -24.24 -4.02 -13.67
CA LEU A 232 -25.17 -3.82 -12.55
C LEU A 232 -26.59 -4.27 -12.90
N GLU A 233 -27.04 -4.04 -14.13
CA GLU A 233 -28.33 -4.54 -14.62
C GLU A 233 -28.36 -6.07 -14.62
N ALA A 234 -27.32 -6.73 -15.15
CA ALA A 234 -27.21 -8.18 -15.12
C ALA A 234 -27.16 -8.74 -13.69
N GLU A 235 -26.40 -8.11 -12.78
CA GLU A 235 -26.35 -8.51 -11.36
C GLU A 235 -27.71 -8.33 -10.66
N ALA A 236 -28.44 -7.26 -10.95
CA ALA A 236 -29.77 -7.03 -10.41
C ALA A 236 -30.77 -8.10 -10.88
N GLU A 237 -30.70 -8.49 -12.16
CA GLU A 237 -31.54 -9.56 -12.74
C GLU A 237 -31.22 -10.93 -12.13
N ILE A 238 -29.93 -11.24 -11.92
CA ILE A 238 -29.50 -12.46 -11.22
C ILE A 238 -30.03 -12.45 -9.78
N ALA A 239 -29.84 -11.34 -9.04
CA ALA A 239 -30.30 -11.22 -7.67
C ALA A 239 -31.84 -11.29 -7.55
N GLN A 240 -32.58 -10.81 -8.55
CA GLN A 240 -34.02 -10.97 -8.62
C GLN A 240 -34.39 -12.45 -8.88
N SER A 241 -33.73 -13.10 -9.83
CA SER A 241 -33.93 -14.52 -10.13
C SER A 241 -33.64 -15.43 -8.93
N ASP A 242 -32.57 -15.15 -8.17
CA ASP A 242 -32.22 -15.87 -6.96
C ASP A 242 -33.23 -15.63 -5.82
N ARG A 243 -33.72 -14.39 -5.67
CA ARG A 243 -34.81 -14.09 -4.74
C ARG A 243 -36.08 -14.85 -5.10
N ASP A 244 -36.49 -14.82 -6.36
CA ASP A 244 -37.69 -15.52 -6.84
C ASP A 244 -37.55 -17.04 -6.68
N LYS A 245 -36.38 -17.59 -6.98
CA LYS A 245 -36.06 -19.01 -6.72
C LYS A 245 -36.18 -19.34 -5.23
N THR A 246 -35.65 -18.49 -4.36
CA THR A 246 -35.72 -18.67 -2.90
C THR A 246 -37.17 -18.63 -2.40
N ILE A 247 -37.95 -17.63 -2.82
CA ILE A 247 -39.38 -17.53 -2.49
C ILE A 247 -40.13 -18.78 -2.95
N ARG A 248 -39.92 -19.25 -4.19
CA ARG A 248 -40.54 -20.47 -4.69
C ARG A 248 -40.13 -21.70 -3.87
N MET A 249 -38.85 -21.83 -3.51
CA MET A 249 -38.40 -22.94 -2.66
C MET A 249 -39.07 -22.91 -1.28
N GLU A 250 -39.17 -21.75 -0.65
CA GLU A 250 -39.83 -21.61 0.65
C GLU A 250 -41.34 -21.84 0.55
N GLN A 251 -42.00 -21.43 -0.54
CA GLN A 251 -43.39 -21.80 -0.83
C GLN A 251 -43.57 -23.32 -0.96
N TYR A 252 -42.70 -23.99 -1.73
CA TYR A 252 -42.75 -25.45 -1.86
C TYR A 252 -42.48 -26.16 -0.52
N ARG A 253 -41.55 -25.66 0.30
CA ARG A 253 -41.31 -26.19 1.66
C ARG A 253 -42.53 -26.01 2.55
N ALA A 254 -43.11 -24.82 2.59
CA ALA A 254 -44.32 -24.56 3.37
C ALA A 254 -45.49 -25.46 2.93
N GLU A 255 -45.63 -25.71 1.63
CA GLU A 255 -46.64 -26.64 1.11
C GLU A 255 -46.34 -28.09 1.47
N GLN A 256 -45.08 -28.53 1.37
CA GLN A 256 -44.66 -29.85 1.84
C GLN A 256 -44.90 -30.04 3.34
N ASP A 257 -44.57 -29.04 4.15
CA ASP A 257 -44.75 -29.06 5.60
C ASP A 257 -46.24 -29.09 5.96
N LYS A 258 -47.09 -28.37 5.22
CA LYS A 258 -48.55 -28.47 5.35
C LYS A 258 -49.07 -29.86 5.01
N ILE A 259 -48.57 -30.47 3.93
CA ILE A 259 -48.93 -31.84 3.55
C ILE A 259 -48.47 -32.83 4.62
N LYS A 260 -47.23 -32.71 5.12
CA LYS A 260 -46.70 -33.56 6.21
C LYS A 260 -47.47 -33.38 7.50
N ALA A 261 -47.76 -32.14 7.92
CA ALA A 261 -48.56 -31.87 9.10
C ALA A 261 -49.97 -32.46 8.97
N ASN A 262 -50.60 -32.37 7.80
CA ASN A 262 -51.89 -33.02 7.53
C ASN A 262 -51.78 -34.55 7.58
N ALA A 263 -50.71 -35.13 7.05
CA ALA A 263 -50.44 -36.57 7.12
C ALA A 263 -50.20 -37.03 8.57
N ASP A 264 -49.43 -36.28 9.35
CA ASP A 264 -49.15 -36.55 10.77
C ASP A 264 -50.41 -36.41 11.63
N VAL A 265 -51.25 -35.40 11.38
CA VAL A 265 -52.56 -35.25 12.04
C VAL A 265 -53.46 -36.43 11.68
N SER A 266 -53.48 -36.87 10.42
CA SER A 266 -54.26 -38.04 10.00
C SER A 266 -53.76 -39.32 10.67
N TYR A 267 -52.44 -39.51 10.74
CA TYR A 267 -51.82 -40.67 11.40
C TYR A 267 -52.13 -40.68 12.91
N LYS A 268 -51.95 -39.53 13.59
CA LYS A 268 -52.28 -39.38 15.02
C LYS A 268 -53.76 -39.54 15.30
N LEU A 269 -54.65 -39.06 14.42
CA LEU A 269 -56.09 -39.25 14.56
C LEU A 269 -56.44 -40.74 14.48
N GLN A 270 -55.84 -41.47 13.52
CA GLN A 270 -56.03 -42.90 13.37
C GLN A 270 -55.46 -43.71 14.56
N GLU A 271 -54.35 -43.26 15.15
CA GLU A 271 -53.82 -43.82 16.39
C GLU A 271 -54.75 -43.57 17.58
N ILE A 272 -55.27 -42.35 17.75
CA ILE A 272 -56.26 -42.02 18.78
C ILE A 272 -57.54 -42.83 18.59
N GLU A 273 -58.03 -42.98 17.36
CA GLU A 273 -59.22 -43.75 17.06
C GLU A 273 -59.04 -45.24 17.37
N ASN A 274 -57.88 -45.81 17.00
CA ASN A 274 -57.51 -47.16 17.42
C ASN A 274 -57.44 -47.31 18.94
N ASN A 275 -56.80 -46.37 19.65
CA ASN A 275 -56.72 -46.40 21.10
C ASN A 275 -58.09 -46.24 21.78
N LYS A 276 -58.97 -45.41 21.21
CA LYS A 276 -60.36 -45.28 21.66
C LYS A 276 -61.13 -46.58 21.46
N ILE A 277 -61.00 -47.24 20.31
CA ILE A 277 -61.60 -48.56 20.06
C ILE A 277 -61.12 -49.60 21.08
N VAL A 278 -59.81 -49.61 21.40
CA VAL A 278 -59.25 -50.50 22.44
C VAL A 278 -59.80 -50.16 23.83
N ALA A 279 -59.90 -48.87 24.17
CA ALA A 279 -60.47 -48.43 25.44
C ALA A 279 -61.96 -48.81 25.57
N ASP A 280 -62.75 -48.61 24.51
CA ASP A 280 -64.17 -48.99 24.47
C ASP A 280 -64.34 -50.51 24.62
N ARG A 281 -63.50 -51.31 23.95
CA ARG A 281 -63.43 -52.77 24.12
C ARG A 281 -63.10 -53.17 25.56
N ASN A 282 -62.16 -52.48 26.22
CA ASN A 282 -61.79 -52.75 27.61
C ASN A 282 -62.92 -52.40 28.59
N VAL A 283 -63.68 -51.32 28.33
CA VAL A 283 -64.86 -50.97 29.12
C VAL A 283 -65.98 -52.00 28.95
N GLU A 284 -66.18 -52.53 27.73
CA GLU A 284 -67.14 -53.60 27.49
C GLU A 284 -66.75 -54.91 28.21
N LEU A 285 -65.45 -55.23 28.24
CA LEU A 285 -64.92 -56.37 28.98
C LEU A 285 -65.19 -56.22 30.49
N ALA A 286 -64.87 -55.07 31.07
CA ALA A 286 -65.08 -54.79 32.49
C ALA A 286 -66.57 -54.84 32.89
N LYS A 287 -67.49 -54.43 32.01
CA LYS A 287 -68.94 -54.59 32.24
C LYS A 287 -69.36 -56.06 32.27
N LYS A 288 -68.81 -56.89 31.39
CA LYS A 288 -69.09 -58.34 31.39
C LYS A 288 -68.53 -59.01 32.63
N GLU A 289 -67.33 -58.63 33.08
CA GLU A 289 -66.73 -59.15 34.33
C GLU A 289 -67.56 -58.75 35.57
N ALA A 290 -68.04 -57.51 35.64
CA ALA A 290 -68.92 -57.07 36.73
C ALA A 290 -70.25 -57.85 36.78
N GLN A 291 -70.80 -58.22 35.62
CA GLN A 291 -72.02 -59.02 35.53
C GLN A 291 -71.82 -60.46 36.05
N VAL A 292 -70.65 -61.06 35.79
CA VAL A 292 -70.28 -62.38 36.34
C VAL A 292 -70.14 -62.33 37.87
N VAL A 293 -69.62 -61.24 38.43
CA VAL A 293 -69.52 -61.04 39.89
C VAL A 293 -70.90 -60.87 40.53
N GLU A 294 -71.82 -60.17 39.87
CA GLU A 294 -73.20 -59.97 40.37
C GLU A 294 -73.97 -61.31 40.44
N GLU A 295 -73.83 -62.18 39.43
CA GLU A 295 -74.43 -63.53 39.45
C GLU A 295 -73.85 -64.43 40.56
N GLN A 296 -72.56 -64.29 40.90
CA GLN A 296 -71.93 -65.02 42.01
C GLN A 296 -72.40 -64.55 43.39
N LEU A 297 -72.72 -63.27 43.56
CA LEU A 297 -73.19 -62.68 44.82
C LEU A 297 -74.64 -63.06 45.17
N VAL A 298 -75.50 -63.40 44.19
CA VAL A 298 -76.88 -63.81 44.46
C VAL A 298 -76.98 -65.27 44.96
N ALA A 299 -75.99 -66.12 44.67
CA ALA A 299 -75.94 -67.50 45.14
C ALA A 299 -75.49 -67.67 46.61
N SER A 300 -74.81 -66.66 47.19
CA SER A 300 -74.21 -66.75 48.55
C SER A 300 -75.14 -66.24 49.68
N VAL A 301 -76.21 -65.51 49.36
CA VAL A 301 -77.00 -64.73 50.35
C VAL A 301 -78.19 -65.49 50.96
N LYS A 302 -78.61 -66.64 50.41
CA LYS A 302 -79.76 -67.42 50.95
C LYS A 302 -79.42 -68.50 51.99
N LYS A 303 -78.14 -68.78 52.27
CA LYS A 303 -77.68 -69.79 53.24
C LYS A 303 -77.15 -69.28 54.61
N PRO A 304 -76.82 -68.00 54.86
CA PRO A 304 -76.33 -67.55 56.16
C PRO A 304 -77.39 -66.86 57.04
N ALA A 305 -78.68 -67.17 56.87
CA ALA A 305 -79.74 -66.68 57.76
C ALA A 305 -79.75 -67.36 59.15
N ASP A 306 -79.09 -68.53 59.30
CA ASP A 306 -78.95 -69.26 60.58
C ASP A 306 -77.62 -68.98 61.33
N ALA A 307 -76.66 -68.27 60.72
CA ALA A 307 -75.33 -68.01 61.31
C ALA A 307 -75.25 -66.75 62.20
N LYS A 308 -76.28 -65.89 62.16
CA LYS A 308 -76.35 -64.62 62.91
C LYS A 308 -76.50 -64.78 64.43
N LYS A 309 -76.71 -66.00 64.94
CA LYS A 309 -76.82 -66.28 66.39
C LYS A 309 -75.46 -66.53 67.07
N TYR A 310 -74.42 -66.90 66.31
CA TYR A 310 -73.09 -67.25 66.84
C TYR A 310 -72.12 -66.05 66.86
N GLU A 311 -72.40 -65.00 66.09
CA GLU A 311 -71.55 -63.80 65.98
C GLU A 311 -71.71 -62.84 67.17
N THR A 312 -72.84 -62.90 67.88
CA THR A 312 -73.12 -62.02 69.03
C THR A 312 -72.37 -62.43 70.30
N GLU A 313 -71.91 -63.69 70.41
CA GLU A 313 -71.12 -64.18 71.56
C GLU A 313 -69.61 -63.95 71.40
N VAL A 314 -69.09 -63.84 70.17
CA VAL A 314 -67.64 -63.71 69.92
C VAL A 314 -67.16 -62.24 69.90
N GLN A 315 -68.04 -61.27 69.61
CA GLN A 315 -67.71 -59.83 69.62
C GLN A 315 -67.70 -59.19 71.02
N ALA A 316 -68.26 -59.85 72.04
CA ALA A 316 -68.15 -59.40 73.44
C ALA A 316 -66.77 -59.71 74.06
N GLU A 317 -66.10 -60.76 73.62
CA GLU A 317 -64.77 -61.18 74.14
C GLU A 317 -63.61 -60.39 73.49
N ALA A 318 -63.77 -59.97 72.22
CA ALA A 318 -62.75 -59.21 71.49
C ALA A 318 -62.54 -57.77 71.99
N ASN A 319 -63.59 -57.12 72.51
CA ASN A 319 -63.51 -55.74 73.02
C ASN A 319 -62.89 -55.64 74.42
N LYS A 320 -62.73 -56.75 75.15
CA LYS A 320 -62.09 -56.81 76.46
C LYS A 320 -60.55 -56.92 76.37
N ILE A 321 -60.03 -57.48 75.27
CA ILE A 321 -58.58 -57.69 75.05
C ILE A 321 -57.91 -56.47 74.39
N LYS A 322 -58.66 -55.65 73.66
CA LYS A 322 -58.15 -54.42 73.03
C LYS A 322 -57.86 -53.31 74.05
N SER A 323 -58.65 -53.18 75.11
CA SER A 323 -58.47 -52.14 76.14
C SER A 323 -57.32 -52.42 77.12
N ILE A 324 -56.91 -53.68 77.31
CA ILE A 324 -55.79 -54.06 78.19
C ILE A 324 -54.44 -53.86 77.46
N LYS A 325 -54.33 -54.22 76.17
CA LYS A 325 -53.11 -54.03 75.37
C LYS A 325 -52.79 -52.56 75.05
N GLU A 326 -53.80 -51.70 74.92
CA GLU A 326 -53.60 -50.25 74.73
C GLU A 326 -53.20 -49.50 76.02
N ALA A 327 -53.42 -50.10 77.19
CA ALA A 327 -52.97 -49.57 78.48
C ALA A 327 -51.52 -50.01 78.79
N GLU A 328 -51.14 -51.26 78.45
CA GLU A 328 -49.76 -51.76 78.59
C GLU A 328 -48.78 -51.12 77.60
N ALA A 329 -49.22 -50.84 76.37
CA ALA A 329 -48.42 -50.12 75.37
C ALA A 329 -48.09 -48.67 75.78
N ARG A 330 -49.02 -47.98 76.46
CA ARG A 330 -48.79 -46.62 76.98
C ARG A 330 -47.85 -46.61 78.20
N ALA A 331 -47.89 -47.64 79.04
CA ALA A 331 -46.97 -47.77 80.16
C ALA A 331 -45.52 -48.13 79.73
N GLN A 332 -45.35 -48.91 78.65
CA GLN A 332 -44.04 -49.24 78.10
C GLN A 332 -43.44 -48.08 77.27
N ALA A 333 -44.26 -47.32 76.53
CA ALA A 333 -43.79 -46.12 75.83
C ALA A 333 -43.28 -45.05 76.80
N LEU A 334 -43.96 -44.82 77.93
CA LEU A 334 -43.55 -43.83 78.93
C LEU A 334 -42.26 -44.24 79.67
N LYS A 335 -42.03 -45.54 79.90
CA LYS A 335 -40.77 -46.06 80.48
C LYS A 335 -39.61 -45.92 79.50
N ILE A 336 -39.82 -46.23 78.21
CA ILE A 336 -38.79 -46.12 77.18
C ILE A 336 -38.43 -44.65 76.92
N GLU A 337 -39.40 -43.73 76.97
CA GLU A 337 -39.13 -42.29 76.83
C GLU A 337 -38.42 -41.70 78.07
N ALA A 338 -38.78 -42.15 79.28
CA ALA A 338 -38.08 -41.75 80.51
C ALA A 338 -36.64 -42.28 80.57
N GLN A 339 -36.40 -43.51 80.08
CA GLN A 339 -35.06 -44.11 80.02
C GLN A 339 -34.22 -43.49 78.90
N ALA A 340 -34.82 -43.17 77.76
CA ALA A 340 -34.17 -42.41 76.69
C ALA A 340 -33.81 -40.97 77.11
N ARG A 341 -34.66 -40.29 77.91
CA ARG A 341 -34.33 -38.98 78.48
C ARG A 341 -33.25 -39.06 79.56
N ALA A 342 -33.21 -40.13 80.35
CA ALA A 342 -32.14 -40.36 81.33
C ALA A 342 -30.80 -40.66 80.66
N ASP A 343 -30.79 -41.47 79.61
CA ASP A 343 -29.60 -41.80 78.82
C ASP A 343 -29.12 -40.62 77.97
N ALA A 344 -30.04 -39.80 77.42
CA ALA A 344 -29.69 -38.55 76.74
C ALA A 344 -29.04 -37.54 77.69
N LYS A 345 -29.57 -37.40 78.91
CA LYS A 345 -29.01 -36.48 79.93
C LYS A 345 -27.68 -36.98 80.51
N LEU A 346 -27.48 -38.30 80.60
CA LEU A 346 -26.18 -38.91 80.95
C LEU A 346 -25.15 -38.77 79.82
N LEU A 347 -25.58 -38.82 78.56
CA LEU A 347 -24.73 -38.63 77.40
C LEU A 347 -24.34 -37.14 77.23
N GLU A 348 -25.27 -36.21 77.43
CA GLU A 348 -24.98 -34.77 77.50
C GLU A 348 -24.06 -34.44 78.68
N ALA A 349 -24.32 -34.98 79.88
CA ALA A 349 -23.43 -34.76 81.03
C ALA A 349 -22.03 -35.36 80.83
N LYS A 350 -21.90 -36.49 80.12
CA LYS A 350 -20.59 -37.07 79.74
C LYS A 350 -19.91 -36.27 78.64
N ALA A 351 -20.65 -35.75 77.67
CA ALA A 351 -20.12 -34.90 76.61
C ALA A 351 -19.70 -33.52 77.14
N GLU A 352 -20.45 -32.93 78.08
CA GLU A 352 -20.05 -31.71 78.79
C GLU A 352 -18.85 -31.97 79.71
N ALA A 353 -18.79 -33.12 80.40
CA ALA A 353 -17.63 -33.48 81.22
C ALA A 353 -16.38 -33.71 80.36
N GLU A 354 -16.47 -34.38 79.20
CA GLU A 354 -15.35 -34.53 78.27
C GLU A 354 -14.98 -33.22 77.56
N ALA A 355 -15.95 -32.35 77.26
CA ALA A 355 -15.70 -31.02 76.71
C ALA A 355 -15.00 -30.11 77.72
N ILE A 356 -15.42 -30.12 78.99
CA ILE A 356 -14.75 -29.38 80.08
C ILE A 356 -13.38 -29.98 80.37
N ARG A 357 -13.19 -31.31 80.28
CA ARG A 357 -11.89 -31.94 80.47
C ARG A 357 -10.94 -31.66 79.30
N ALA A 358 -11.43 -31.64 78.07
CA ALA A 358 -10.66 -31.29 76.87
C ALA A 358 -10.36 -29.78 76.81
N GLN A 359 -11.28 -28.90 77.22
CA GLN A 359 -11.00 -27.48 77.44
C GLN A 359 -10.03 -27.27 78.60
N GLY A 360 -10.16 -28.00 79.71
CA GLY A 360 -9.24 -27.92 80.84
C GLY A 360 -7.84 -28.45 80.53
N GLU A 361 -7.71 -29.52 79.72
CA GLU A 361 -6.42 -30.02 79.23
C GLU A 361 -5.82 -29.04 78.20
N ALA A 362 -6.62 -28.49 77.27
CA ALA A 362 -6.15 -27.49 76.31
C ALA A 362 -5.80 -26.14 76.96
N GLU A 363 -6.56 -25.69 77.96
CA GLU A 363 -6.27 -24.50 78.76
C GLU A 363 -5.08 -24.72 79.69
N ALA A 364 -4.91 -25.91 80.29
CA ALA A 364 -3.73 -26.22 81.11
C ALA A 364 -2.45 -26.33 80.26
N GLU A 365 -2.54 -26.83 79.02
CA GLU A 365 -1.41 -26.91 78.09
C GLU A 365 -1.10 -25.51 77.50
N ALA A 366 -2.12 -24.70 77.22
CA ALA A 366 -1.97 -23.30 76.85
C ALA A 366 -1.47 -22.42 78.01
N LEU A 367 -1.84 -22.70 79.26
CA LEU A 367 -1.37 -22.00 80.47
C LEU A 367 0.03 -22.45 80.88
N LYS A 368 0.44 -23.70 80.62
CA LYS A 368 1.85 -24.12 80.71
C LYS A 368 2.70 -23.43 79.65
N ALA A 369 2.23 -23.37 78.40
CA ALA A 369 2.95 -22.66 77.33
C ALA A 369 3.02 -21.14 77.59
N LYS A 370 1.94 -20.53 78.07
CA LYS A 370 1.94 -19.12 78.53
C LYS A 370 2.76 -18.92 79.81
N GLY A 371 2.76 -19.84 80.75
CA GLY A 371 3.55 -19.74 82.00
C GLY A 371 5.05 -19.87 81.77
N ILE A 372 5.48 -20.69 80.81
CA ILE A 372 6.88 -20.79 80.38
C ILE A 372 7.26 -19.54 79.57
N ALA A 373 6.36 -19.03 78.72
CA ALA A 373 6.59 -17.79 77.95
C ALA A 373 6.53 -16.51 78.81
N GLU A 374 5.69 -16.45 79.86
CA GLU A 374 5.61 -15.34 80.82
C GLU A 374 6.73 -15.41 81.86
N ALA A 375 7.27 -16.59 82.18
CA ALA A 375 8.48 -16.72 82.99
C ALA A 375 9.73 -16.26 82.21
N GLU A 376 9.90 -16.68 80.96
CA GLU A 376 10.97 -16.16 80.08
C GLU A 376 10.78 -14.67 79.75
N ALA A 377 9.55 -14.19 79.63
CA ALA A 377 9.26 -12.78 79.39
C ALA A 377 9.43 -11.93 80.66
N LYS A 378 9.10 -12.41 81.87
CA LYS A 378 9.31 -11.68 83.13
C LYS A 378 10.77 -11.68 83.58
N ASP A 379 11.56 -12.71 83.29
CA ASP A 379 13.02 -12.66 83.48
C ASP A 379 13.65 -11.61 82.54
N ARG A 380 13.19 -11.52 81.29
CA ARG A 380 13.63 -10.47 80.34
C ARG A 380 13.05 -9.09 80.64
N LEU A 381 11.85 -9.00 81.24
CA LEU A 381 11.24 -7.73 81.67
C LEU A 381 11.91 -7.21 82.95
N ALA A 382 12.35 -8.08 83.86
CA ALA A 382 13.10 -7.71 85.07
C ALA A 382 14.49 -7.15 84.71
N GLU A 383 15.17 -7.73 83.72
CA GLU A 383 16.44 -7.18 83.18
C GLU A 383 16.26 -5.86 82.39
N ALA A 384 15.06 -5.58 81.85
CA ALA A 384 14.75 -4.35 81.14
C ALA A 384 14.17 -3.23 82.04
N MET A 385 13.47 -3.58 83.12
CA MET A 385 12.93 -2.63 84.11
C MET A 385 13.96 -2.15 85.14
N GLU A 386 15.12 -2.79 85.25
CA GLU A 386 16.25 -2.30 86.04
C GLU A 386 16.95 -1.08 85.38
N LYS A 387 16.71 -0.82 84.09
CA LYS A 387 17.47 0.20 83.33
C LYS A 387 16.74 1.51 82.99
N TYR A 388 15.45 1.68 83.28
CA TYR A 388 14.79 2.99 83.13
C TYR A 388 13.65 3.21 84.14
N GLY A 389 13.90 4.08 85.13
CA GLY A 389 12.99 4.42 86.23
C GLY A 389 12.02 5.59 85.98
N GLU A 390 10.99 5.62 86.83
CA GLU A 390 10.21 6.77 87.31
C GLU A 390 9.81 7.88 86.30
N ALA A 391 9.21 7.55 85.16
CA ALA A 391 8.47 8.58 84.38
C ALA A 391 7.37 8.06 83.45
N ALA A 392 7.11 6.74 83.38
CA ALA A 392 6.22 6.14 82.38
C ALA A 392 4.95 5.45 82.92
N MET A 393 4.72 5.45 84.24
CA MET A 393 3.47 4.93 84.84
C MET A 393 2.36 5.99 84.95
N MET A 394 2.67 7.28 84.78
CA MET A 394 1.72 8.38 84.99
C MET A 394 0.87 8.72 83.75
N SER A 395 1.29 8.34 82.54
CA SER A 395 0.53 8.60 81.29
C SER A 395 -0.46 7.49 80.94
N MET A 396 -0.26 6.26 81.41
CA MET A 396 -1.17 5.14 81.12
C MET A 396 -2.49 5.16 81.93
N VAL A 397 -2.56 5.89 83.05
CA VAL A 397 -3.78 5.98 83.87
C VAL A 397 -4.66 7.19 83.48
N VAL A 398 -4.12 8.21 82.81
CA VAL A 398 -4.85 9.44 82.44
C VAL A 398 -5.60 9.34 81.10
N GLU A 399 -5.17 8.49 80.17
CA GLU A 399 -5.88 8.28 78.89
C GLU A 399 -7.05 7.29 78.96
N ARG A 400 -7.17 6.49 80.03
CA ARG A 400 -8.18 5.42 80.16
C ARG A 400 -9.36 5.75 81.09
N LEU A 401 -9.35 6.93 81.73
CA LEU A 401 -10.45 7.43 82.57
C LEU A 401 -11.76 7.76 81.81
N PRO A 402 -11.76 8.28 80.56
CA PRO A 402 -13.00 8.62 79.86
C PRO A 402 -13.89 7.39 79.56
N GLU A 403 -13.30 6.23 79.35
CA GLU A 403 -14.00 4.98 79.00
C GLU A 403 -14.60 4.22 80.20
N ILE A 404 -14.34 4.67 81.44
CA ILE A 404 -14.99 4.14 82.65
C ILE A 404 -16.18 5.03 83.05
N MET A 405 -16.16 6.32 82.70
CA MET A 405 -17.27 7.26 82.97
C MET A 405 -18.40 7.16 81.94
N ALA A 406 -18.12 6.78 80.68
CA ALA A 406 -19.16 6.55 79.66
C ALA A 406 -20.03 5.31 79.96
N GLN A 407 -19.47 4.32 80.67
CA GLN A 407 -20.15 3.07 80.99
C GLN A 407 -21.11 3.15 82.19
N ILE A 408 -20.85 4.10 83.10
CA ILE A 408 -21.69 4.40 84.27
C ILE A 408 -22.97 5.15 83.89
N ALA A 409 -23.03 5.82 82.73
CA ALA A 409 -24.18 6.64 82.30
C ALA A 409 -25.29 5.86 81.56
N LYS A 410 -25.03 4.62 81.10
CA LYS A 410 -25.99 3.85 80.28
C LYS A 410 -27.30 3.42 80.99
N PRO A 411 -27.35 3.16 82.30
CA PRO A 411 -28.62 2.81 82.95
C PRO A 411 -29.44 4.00 83.50
N MET A 412 -29.03 5.26 83.23
CA MET A 412 -29.70 6.48 83.75
C MET A 412 -30.38 7.36 82.68
N GLU A 413 -30.36 7.01 81.38
CA GLU A 413 -31.17 7.72 80.36
C GLU A 413 -32.60 7.13 80.24
N GLN A 414 -32.88 5.97 80.86
CA GLN A 414 -34.20 5.34 80.90
C GLN A 414 -35.02 5.77 82.12
N ILE A 415 -35.53 7.02 82.05
CA ILE A 415 -36.64 7.65 82.79
C ILE A 415 -36.15 8.79 83.69
N ASP A 416 -36.47 10.05 83.33
CA ASP A 416 -36.42 11.16 84.31
C ASP A 416 -37.29 12.41 84.01
N LYS A 417 -38.41 12.27 83.29
CA LYS A 417 -39.52 13.21 83.47
C LYS A 417 -40.90 12.60 83.19
N ILE A 418 -41.49 12.05 84.25
CA ILE A 418 -42.94 12.02 84.41
C ILE A 418 -43.38 13.45 84.74
N THR A 419 -44.19 14.05 83.89
CA THR A 419 -45.02 15.20 84.27
C THR A 419 -46.38 15.04 83.62
N VAL A 420 -47.30 14.54 84.42
CA VAL A 420 -48.74 14.63 84.18
C VAL A 420 -49.15 16.03 84.61
N ILE A 421 -49.80 16.79 83.73
CA ILE A 421 -50.98 17.62 84.03
C ILE A 421 -51.65 18.03 82.72
N ASP A 422 -52.95 17.78 82.75
CA ASP A 422 -54.02 17.92 81.78
C ASP A 422 -54.36 19.39 81.46
N ASN A 423 -54.76 19.65 80.21
CA ASN A 423 -55.71 20.71 79.92
C ASN A 423 -56.43 20.47 78.57
N GLY A 424 -57.31 19.47 78.55
CA GLY A 424 -58.58 19.60 77.82
C GLY A 424 -58.67 18.97 76.43
N SER A 425 -59.57 17.99 76.35
CA SER A 425 -60.33 17.54 75.16
C SER A 425 -59.66 16.55 74.20
N GLY A 426 -59.75 15.26 74.53
CA GLY A 426 -60.30 14.24 73.61
C GLY A 426 -59.41 13.68 72.48
N ASP A 427 -58.89 12.47 72.74
CA ASP A 427 -58.62 11.33 71.83
C ASP A 427 -57.50 11.41 70.76
N GLY A 428 -56.72 10.32 70.61
CA GLY A 428 -55.76 10.17 69.50
C GLY A 428 -54.57 9.23 69.74
N GLY A 429 -54.80 7.92 69.63
CA GLY A 429 -53.74 6.91 69.48
C GLY A 429 -53.25 6.72 68.04
N SER A 430 -52.13 5.99 67.93
CA SER A 430 -51.57 5.30 66.76
C SER A 430 -50.66 6.08 65.80
N LYS A 431 -49.61 5.38 65.36
CA LYS A 431 -48.61 5.73 64.31
C LYS A 431 -47.50 6.65 64.84
N VAL A 432 -46.23 6.54 64.46
CA VAL A 432 -45.55 5.79 63.39
C VAL A 432 -44.08 5.81 63.84
N SER A 433 -43.51 4.66 64.19
CA SER A 433 -43.16 3.60 63.25
C SER A 433 -41.98 4.04 62.40
N LYS A 434 -40.90 3.28 62.59
CA LYS A 434 -39.66 3.31 61.82
C LYS A 434 -38.90 4.59 62.04
N ILE A 435 -37.61 4.49 61.80
CA ILE A 435 -36.68 5.59 61.83
C ILE A 435 -36.32 5.89 63.28
N VAL A 436 -35.09 5.67 63.68
CA VAL A 436 -33.87 5.41 62.93
C VAL A 436 -32.90 5.45 64.09
N SER A 437 -32.16 4.42 64.39
CA SER A 437 -31.33 3.65 63.48
C SER A 437 -30.33 3.05 64.44
N ASP A 438 -29.95 1.80 64.23
CA ASP A 438 -28.57 1.46 64.52
C ASP A 438 -28.11 1.76 65.96
N VAL A 439 -28.93 1.30 66.91
CA VAL A 439 -28.49 0.82 68.24
C VAL A 439 -27.39 -0.28 68.10
N ALA A 440 -27.02 -0.62 66.87
CA ALA A 440 -25.93 -1.44 66.38
C ALA A 440 -24.48 -0.99 66.74
N ALA A 441 -24.22 -0.16 67.75
CA ALA A 441 -22.86 0.38 67.94
C ALA A 441 -22.12 0.06 69.26
N ASN A 442 -22.75 -0.31 70.38
CA ASN A 442 -22.05 -0.17 71.69
C ASN A 442 -22.22 -1.30 72.74
N GLY A 443 -22.22 -2.56 72.29
CA GLY A 443 -22.06 -3.75 73.15
C GLY A 443 -20.65 -3.98 73.71
N PHE A 444 -19.71 -3.05 73.49
CA PHE A 444 -18.27 -3.25 73.75
C PHE A 444 -17.75 -2.81 75.11
N GLU A 445 -18.61 -2.31 76.00
CA GLU A 445 -18.17 -1.73 77.26
C GLU A 445 -18.30 -2.73 78.44
N VAL A 446 -19.33 -3.59 78.48
CA VAL A 446 -19.53 -4.57 79.56
C VAL A 446 -18.38 -5.59 79.70
N LEU A 447 -17.57 -5.79 78.65
CA LEU A 447 -16.45 -6.74 78.67
C LEU A 447 -15.10 -6.16 79.13
N LYS A 448 -14.97 -4.83 79.25
CA LYS A 448 -13.77 -4.18 79.79
C LYS A 448 -13.71 -4.27 81.32
N ASP A 449 -14.86 -4.35 81.98
CA ASP A 449 -14.98 -4.69 83.41
C ASP A 449 -14.57 -6.13 83.73
N LEU A 450 -14.40 -6.99 82.71
CA LEU A 450 -14.00 -8.38 82.90
C LEU A 450 -12.57 -8.71 82.45
N THR A 451 -11.90 -7.87 81.64
CA THR A 451 -10.67 -8.33 80.94
C THR A 451 -9.47 -7.37 80.89
N GLY A 452 -9.57 -6.12 81.37
CA GLY A 452 -8.39 -5.40 81.86
C GLY A 452 -7.20 -5.13 80.91
N ALA A 453 -7.33 -5.11 79.57
CA ALA A 453 -6.27 -4.62 78.68
C ALA A 453 -6.79 -4.20 77.29
N ASP A 454 -6.30 -3.08 76.75
CA ASP A 454 -6.92 -2.37 75.61
C ASP A 454 -5.90 -1.71 74.65
N LEU A 455 -6.37 -1.43 73.42
CA LEU A 455 -5.85 -0.96 72.11
C LEU A 455 -4.64 0.00 71.97
N GLY A 456 -3.79 0.21 72.98
CA GLY A 456 -2.71 1.22 72.88
C GLY A 456 -1.58 0.92 71.88
N GLU A 457 -1.37 -0.34 71.52
CA GLU A 457 -0.16 -0.75 70.76
C GLU A 457 -0.38 -0.97 69.26
N VAL A 458 -1.62 -1.13 68.78
CA VAL A 458 -1.92 -1.41 67.35
C VAL A 458 -1.93 -0.12 66.50
N VAL A 459 -2.22 1.03 67.11
CA VAL A 459 -2.34 2.32 66.42
C VAL A 459 -0.99 2.90 65.97
N ARG A 460 0.16 2.42 66.49
CA ARG A 460 1.49 2.89 66.05
C ARG A 460 2.10 2.14 64.86
N THR A 461 1.48 1.07 64.36
CA THR A 461 1.97 0.39 63.14
C THR A 461 1.47 1.03 61.83
N ILE A 462 0.38 1.81 61.83
CA ILE A 462 -0.28 2.23 60.58
C ILE A 462 0.13 3.66 60.13
N ALA A 463 0.57 4.53 61.04
CA ALA A 463 0.81 5.95 60.72
C ALA A 463 2.15 6.30 60.03
N ASN A 464 3.13 5.38 59.92
CA ASN A 464 4.48 5.73 59.39
C ASN A 464 4.93 4.95 58.14
N LYS A 465 4.02 4.29 57.41
CA LYS A 465 4.39 3.52 56.20
C LYS A 465 4.25 4.26 54.86
N ASN A 466 3.78 5.53 54.80
CA ASN A 466 3.34 6.11 53.52
C ASN A 466 3.72 7.57 53.19
N SER A 467 4.85 8.10 53.67
CA SER A 467 5.33 9.41 53.17
C SER A 467 6.85 9.51 53.07
N ASN A 468 7.32 9.70 51.83
CA ASN A 468 8.67 10.06 51.38
C ASN A 468 9.69 8.91 51.20
N ASN A 469 9.97 8.51 49.95
CA ASN A 469 11.08 9.12 49.18
C ASN A 469 11.31 8.50 47.77
N LYS A 470 11.37 9.36 46.75
CA LYS A 470 12.18 9.25 45.51
C LYS A 470 12.35 10.69 44.98
N PRO A 471 13.45 11.12 44.30
CA PRO A 471 14.48 10.33 43.59
C PRO A 471 15.96 10.85 43.62
N LYS A 472 16.87 10.05 43.01
CA LYS A 472 18.20 10.35 42.35
C LYS A 472 19.37 11.02 43.10
N THR A 473 20.49 10.27 43.17
CA THR A 473 21.89 10.52 42.72
C THR A 473 22.64 9.21 43.01
N LYS A 474 23.42 8.55 42.15
CA LYS A 474 24.26 8.88 41.00
C LYS A 474 24.24 7.69 40.04
#